data_AF-A0A635FPN6-F1
#
_entry.id   AF-A0A635FPN6-F1
#
_cell.length_a   1.000
_cell.length_b   1.000
_cell.length_c   1.000
_cell.angle_alpha   90.00
_cell.angle_beta   90.00
_cell.angle_gamma   90.00
#
_symmetry.space_group_name_H-M   'P 1'
#
loop_
_entity.id
_entity.type
_entity.pdbx_description
1 polymer ?
#
loop_
_entity_poly.entity_id
_entity_poly.type
_entity_poly.pdbx_seq_one_letter_code
_entity_poly.pdbx_strand_id
1 'polypeptide(L)' 'MSMPPAIANTFLFEMMKSKSKDITLAAIYALGEGRCQADNIIRELERLSQSDDMEIKIAAIKALGRIYR' A
#
# COMPACT_ATOMS: atom_id res chain seq x y z
N MET A 1 2.79 16.77 17.50
CA MET A 1 2.18 17.16 16.21
C MET A 1 1.97 15.90 15.40
N SER A 2 0.78 15.68 14.84
CA SER A 2 0.50 14.54 13.96
C SER A 2 1.22 14.72 12.63
N MET A 3 1.73 13.62 12.06
CA MET A 3 2.35 13.62 10.74
C MET A 3 1.31 14.03 9.67
N PRO A 4 1.64 14.95 8.74
CA PRO A 4 0.74 15.28 7.65
C PRO A 4 0.45 14.05 6.78
N PRO A 5 -0.80 13.84 6.32
CA PRO A 5 -1.18 12.67 5.52
C PRO A 5 -0.31 12.47 4.27
N ALA A 6 0.09 13.55 3.61
CA ALA A 6 0.96 13.48 2.44
C ALA A 6 2.34 12.89 2.76
N ILE A 7 2.94 13.27 3.88
CA ILE A 7 4.25 12.73 4.30
C ILE A 7 4.10 11.26 4.69
N ALA A 8 3.02 10.91 5.39
CA ALA A 8 2.74 9.53 5.77
C ALA A 8 2.57 8.63 4.52
N ASN A 9 1.81 9.11 3.52
CA ASN A 9 1.60 8.37 2.27
C ASN A 9 2.91 8.16 1.50
N THR A 10 3.78 9.18 1.42
CA THR A 10 5.11 9.05 0.79
C THR A 10 5.98 8.03 1.53
N PHE A 11 6.01 8.09 2.87
CA PHE A 11 6.76 7.13 3.66
C PHE A 11 6.26 5.69 3.44
N LEU A 12 4.94 5.48 3.50
CA LEU A 12 4.35 4.17 3.29
C LEU A 12 4.58 3.65 1.86
N PHE A 13 4.53 4.52 0.85
CA PHE A 13 4.86 4.15 -0.53
C PHE A 13 6.30 3.63 -0.66
N GLU A 14 7.25 4.24 0.03
CA GLU A 14 8.63 3.74 0.05
C GLU A 14 8.76 2.41 0.82
N MET A 15 7.97 2.21 1.88
CA MET A 15 7.95 0.95 2.62
C MET A 15 7.36 -0.23 1.82
N MET A 16 6.50 0.01 0.82
CA MET A 16 6.02 -1.04 -0.09
C MET A 16 7.16 -1.70 -0.90
N LYS A 17 8.30 -1.02 -1.03
CA LYS A 17 9.48 -1.52 -1.75
C LYS A 17 10.52 -2.14 -0.81
N SER A 18 10.16 -2.36 0.45
CA SER A 18 11.06 -2.95 1.43
C SER A 18 11.47 -4.36 1.04
N LYS A 19 12.70 -4.75 1.42
CA LYS A 19 13.16 -6.14 1.30
C LYS A 19 12.46 -7.07 2.29
N SER A 20 11.90 -6.53 3.37
CA SER A 20 11.12 -7.31 4.33
C SER A 20 9.67 -7.40 3.85
N LYS A 21 9.20 -8.63 3.63
CA LYS A 21 7.81 -8.91 3.26
C LYS A 21 6.84 -8.33 4.28
N ASP A 22 7.13 -8.47 5.58
CA ASP A 22 6.26 -7.97 6.65
C ASP A 22 6.10 -6.44 6.60
N ILE A 23 7.19 -5.71 6.33
CA ILE A 23 7.15 -4.25 6.16
C ILE A 23 6.32 -3.88 4.93
N THR A 24 6.52 -4.59 3.82
CA THR A 24 5.75 -4.39 2.58
C THR A 24 4.25 -4.61 2.81
N LEU A 25 3.87 -5.70 3.48
CA LEU A 25 2.48 -6.00 3.82
C LEU A 25 1.87 -4.93 4.72
N ALA A 26 2.59 -4.52 5.77
CA ALA A 26 2.14 -3.47 6.67
C ALA A 26 1.89 -2.14 5.93
N ALA A 27 2.78 -1.78 5.01
CA ALA A 27 2.64 -0.58 4.19
C ALA A 27 1.40 -0.63 3.29
N ILE A 28 1.17 -1.76 2.60
CA ILE A 28 0.01 -1.96 1.74
C ILE A 28 -1.30 -1.83 2.54
N TYR A 29 -1.38 -2.48 3.71
CA TYR A 29 -2.58 -2.42 4.54
C TYR A 29 -2.84 -1.00 5.06
N ALA A 30 -1.81 -0.33 5.55
CA ALA A 30 -1.92 1.04 6.05
C ALA A 30 -2.38 2.03 4.97
N LEU A 31 -1.89 1.90 3.74
CA LEU A 31 -2.32 2.73 2.60
C LEU A 31 -3.79 2.49 2.23
N GLY A 32 -4.22 1.23 2.26
CA GLY A 32 -5.62 0.88 2.04
C GLY A 32 -6.56 1.44 3.11
N GLU A 33 -6.16 1.33 4.38
CA GLU A 33 -6.93 1.87 5.52
C GLU A 33 -6.96 3.39 5.55
N GLY A 34 -5.85 4.03 5.15
CA GLY A 34 -5.74 5.47 4.96
C GLY A 34 -6.47 5.99 3.71
N ARG A 35 -7.07 5.10 2.90
CA ARG A 35 -7.79 5.42 1.65
C ARG A 35 -6.97 6.32 0.73
N CYS A 36 -5.68 6.06 0.60
CA CYS A 36 -4.80 6.90 -0.20
C CYS A 36 -5.12 6.74 -1.70
N GLN A 37 -5.54 7.83 -2.35
CA GLN A 37 -5.92 7.85 -3.77
C GLN A 37 -4.84 8.46 -4.69
N ALA A 38 -3.59 8.53 -4.23
CA ALA A 38 -2.52 9.04 -5.09
C ALA A 38 -2.22 8.07 -6.24
N ASP A 39 -2.16 8.58 -7.48
CA ASP A 39 -2.04 7.76 -8.69
C ASP A 39 -0.85 6.78 -8.67
N ASN A 40 0.30 7.22 -8.12
CA ASN A 40 1.48 6.37 -7.99
C ASN A 40 1.26 5.18 -7.03
N ILE A 41 0.50 5.39 -5.95
CA ILE A 41 0.15 4.35 -4.98
C ILE A 41 -0.85 3.38 -5.60
N ILE A 42 -1.88 3.88 -6.30
CA ILE A 42 -2.85 3.02 -6.98
C ILE A 42 -2.17 2.13 -8.01
N ARG A 43 -1.33 2.69 -8.88
CA ARG A 43 -0.58 1.92 -9.89
C ARG A 43 0.32 0.86 -9.28
N GLU A 44 0.98 1.19 -8.17
CA GLU A 44 1.83 0.22 -7.48
C GLU A 44 1.01 -0.90 -6.81
N LEU A 45 -0.14 -0.57 -6.22
CA LEU A 45 -1.06 -1.58 -5.70
C LEU A 45 -1.63 -2.47 -6.82
N GLU A 46 -1.97 -1.91 -7.99
CA GLU A 46 -2.35 -2.69 -9.17
C GLU A 46 -1.24 -3.64 -9.60
N ARG A 47 0.02 -3.18 -9.65
CA ARG A 47 1.18 -4.02 -9.95
C ARG A 47 1.35 -5.15 -8.94
N LEU A 48 1.24 -4.84 -7.64
CA LEU A 48 1.35 -5.83 -6.56
C LEU A 48 0.18 -6.82 -6.51
N SER A 49 -0.99 -6.44 -7.02
CA SER A 49 -2.13 -7.37 -7.18
C SER A 49 -1.83 -8.51 -8.17
N GLN A 50 -0.78 -8.36 -8.98
CA GLN A 50 -0.28 -9.36 -9.92
C GLN A 50 0.99 -10.07 -9.43
N SER A 51 1.40 -9.87 -8.17
CA SER A 51 2.59 -10.50 -7.61
C SER A 51 2.50 -12.03 -7.60
N ASP A 52 3.63 -12.73 -7.74
CA ASP A 52 3.68 -14.20 -7.52
C ASP A 52 3.62 -14.56 -6.02
N ASP A 53 3.94 -13.61 -5.14
CA ASP A 53 3.77 -13.79 -3.69
C ASP A 53 2.29 -13.63 -3.32
N MET A 54 1.70 -14.72 -2.82
CA MET A 54 0.27 -14.80 -2.51
C MET A 54 -0.14 -13.81 -1.41
N GLU A 55 0.72 -13.56 -0.42
CA GLU A 55 0.40 -12.63 0.66
C GLU A 55 0.40 -11.19 0.16
N ILE A 56 1.39 -10.83 -0.65
CA ILE A 56 1.47 -9.50 -1.29
C ILE A 56 0.25 -9.28 -2.19
N LYS A 57 -0.10 -10.27 -3.01
CA LYS A 57 -1.28 -10.25 -3.88
C LYS A 57 -2.56 -10.00 -3.10
N ILE A 58 -2.80 -10.77 -2.03
CA ILE A 58 -3.98 -10.63 -1.18
C ILE A 58 -4.02 -9.25 -0.51
N ALA A 59 -2.89 -8.77 0.00
CA ALA A 59 -2.80 -7.47 0.65
C ALA A 59 -3.15 -6.34 -0.32
N ALA A 60 -2.59 -6.37 -1.53
CA ALA A 60 -2.81 -5.35 -2.55
C ALA A 60 -4.29 -5.31 -2.99
N ILE A 61 -4.91 -6.47 -3.24
CA ILE A 61 -6.34 -6.56 -3.58
C ILE A 61 -7.21 -5.99 -2.45
N LYS A 62 -6.91 -6.34 -1.19
CA LYS A 62 -7.64 -5.80 -0.03
C LYS A 62 -7.47 -4.29 0.09
N ALA A 63 -6.27 -3.76 -0.13
CA ALA A 63 -6.00 -2.33 -0.07
C ALA A 63 -6.77 -1.55 -1.15
N LEU A 64 -6.74 -2.02 -2.40
CA LEU A 64 -7.54 -1.46 -3.49
C LEU A 64 -9.03 -1.45 -3.13
N GLY A 65 -9.58 -2.57 -2.65
CA GLY A 65 -10.98 -2.66 -2.23
C GLY A 65 -11.34 -1.69 -1.09
N ARG A 66 -10.41 -1.35 -0.19
CA ARG A 66 -10.61 -0.36 0.88
C ARG A 66 -10.58 1.07 0.37
N ILE A 67 -9.75 1.36 -0.64
CA ILE A 67 -9.65 2.70 -1.24
C ILE A 67 -10.91 3.06 -2.03
N TYR A 68 -11.53 2.09 -2.69
CA TYR A 68 -12.73 2.30 -3.52
C TYR A 68 -14.07 2.11 -2.78
N ARG A 69 -14.05 1.84 -1.46
CA ARG A 69 -15.26 1.65 -0.64
C ARG A 69 -15.61 2.89 0.18
#